data_AF-A0A3D0Q1U4-F1
#
_entry.id   AF-A0A3D0Q1U4-F1
#
_cell.length_a   1.000
_cell.length_b   1.000
_cell.length_c   1.000
_cell.angle_alpha   90.00
_cell.angle_beta   90.00
_cell.angle_gamma   90.00
#
_symmetry.space_group_name_H-M   'P 1'
#
loop_
_entity.id
_entity.type
_entity.pdbx_description
1 polymer ?
#
loop_
_entity_poly.entity_id
_entity_poly.type
_entity_poly.pdbx_seq_one_letter_code
_entity_poly.pdbx_strand_id
1 'polypeptide(L)'
;GYKIVAADYSQIELRIMAHLSGDQGLLDAFAHGKDIHRATASEVFNVAEDDVTDNQRRSAKAINFGLIYGMSAFGLAKQLHVSRQEAQEYMDLYFKRYPGVLDYMDRTRDFAKQHGYVETVFGRRLYLPEIKSSNGARRKGAERAAINAPMQGTAADVIKMAMIQVDDWIRSTDSDDVVMIMQVHDELV
;
A
#
# COMPACT_ATOMS: atom_id res chain seq x y z
N GLY A 1 -6.28 -21.29 31.55
CA GLY A 1 -5.90 -21.72 30.19
C GLY A 1 -5.56 -20.49 29.36
N TYR A 2 -4.78 -20.64 28.30
CA TYR A 2 -4.35 -19.55 27.42
C TYR A 2 -5.39 -19.20 26.36
N LYS A 3 -5.31 -17.98 25.82
CA LYS A 3 -6.10 -17.50 24.67
C LYS A 3 -5.16 -17.00 23.58
N ILE A 4 -5.60 -17.11 22.34
CA ILE A 4 -4.92 -16.49 21.19
C ILE A 4 -5.42 -15.05 21.06
N VAL A 5 -4.49 -14.11 20.89
CA VAL A 5 -4.76 -12.71 20.62
C VAL A 5 -4.07 -12.37 19.31
N ALA A 6 -4.79 -11.74 18.38
CA ALA A 6 -4.20 -11.23 17.14
C ALA A 6 -4.30 -9.70 17.14
N ALA A 7 -3.20 -9.03 16.82
CA ALA A 7 -3.12 -7.58 16.68
C ALA A 7 -2.70 -7.24 15.24
N ASP A 8 -3.61 -6.62 14.49
CA ASP A 8 -3.43 -6.28 13.08
C ASP A 8 -3.31 -4.77 12.86
N TYR A 9 -2.35 -4.35 12.03
CA TYR A 9 -2.27 -2.96 11.59
C TYR A 9 -3.28 -2.67 10.48
N SER A 10 -4.42 -2.12 10.89
CA SER A 10 -5.47 -1.64 10.00
C SER A 10 -4.95 -0.75 8.85
N GLN A 11 -4.95 -1.31 7.63
CA GLN A 11 -4.64 -0.65 6.36
C GLN A 11 -3.25 -0.02 6.31
N ILE A 12 -2.23 -0.66 6.90
CA ILE A 12 -0.88 -0.12 7.01
C ILE A 12 -0.29 0.35 5.67
N GLU A 13 -0.53 -0.40 4.59
CA GLU A 13 0.04 -0.10 3.27
C GLU A 13 -0.52 1.20 2.69
N LEU A 14 -1.82 1.45 2.87
CA LEU A 14 -2.44 2.71 2.45
C LEU A 14 -1.98 3.88 3.33
N ARG A 15 -1.76 3.65 4.63
CA ARG A 15 -1.20 4.67 5.53
C ARG A 15 0.23 5.04 5.15
N ILE A 16 1.04 4.05 4.78
CA ILE A 16 2.39 4.26 4.26
C ILE A 16 2.33 5.00 2.92
N MET A 17 1.41 4.65 2.02
CA MET A 17 1.23 5.41 0.78
C MET A 17 0.87 6.87 1.08
N ALA A 18 -0.08 7.13 1.98
CA ALA A 18 -0.44 8.50 2.38
C ALA A 18 0.77 9.27 2.92
N HIS A 19 1.60 8.62 3.75
CA HIS A 19 2.82 9.20 4.28
C HIS A 19 3.89 9.49 3.21
N LEU A 20 4.18 8.53 2.33
CA LEU A 20 5.21 8.64 1.30
C LEU A 20 4.83 9.60 0.17
N SER A 21 3.54 9.61 -0.20
CA SER A 21 3.01 10.51 -1.20
C SER A 21 2.82 11.93 -0.70
N GLY A 22 2.55 12.09 0.60
CA GLY A 22 2.09 13.36 1.15
C GLY A 22 0.75 13.81 0.56
N ASP A 23 -0.02 12.88 0.01
CA ASP A 23 -1.29 13.21 -0.65
C ASP A 23 -2.31 13.67 0.38
N GLN A 24 -2.75 14.93 0.24
CA GLN A 24 -3.65 15.54 1.22
C GLN A 24 -5.00 14.81 1.31
N GLY A 25 -5.50 14.29 0.19
CA GLY A 25 -6.77 13.55 0.16
C GLY A 25 -6.71 12.26 0.97
N LEU A 26 -5.61 11.50 0.84
CA LEU A 26 -5.38 10.31 1.66
C LEU A 26 -5.10 10.64 3.12
N LEU A 27 -4.27 11.65 3.39
CA LEU A 27 -3.95 12.09 4.76
C LEU A 27 -5.21 12.53 5.51
N ASP A 28 -6.06 13.35 4.88
CA ASP A 28 -7.32 13.80 5.46
C ASP A 28 -8.28 12.64 5.68
N ALA A 29 -8.39 11.71 4.73
CA ALA A 29 -9.25 10.54 4.90
C ALA A 29 -8.85 9.70 6.13
N PHE A 30 -7.55 9.48 6.33
CA PHE A 30 -7.06 8.77 7.51
C PHE A 30 -7.21 9.57 8.81
N ALA A 31 -6.96 10.87 8.79
CA ALA A 31 -7.08 11.74 9.96
C ALA A 31 -8.53 11.78 10.50
N HIS A 32 -9.52 11.69 9.61
CA HIS A 32 -10.94 11.69 9.95
C HIS A 32 -11.55 10.28 10.10
N GLY A 33 -10.74 9.21 10.04
CA GLY A 33 -11.22 7.84 10.18
C GLY A 33 -12.17 7.37 9.07
N LYS A 34 -12.08 7.95 7.87
CA LYS A 34 -12.93 7.58 6.73
C LYS A 34 -12.55 6.21 6.17
N ASP A 35 -13.55 5.51 5.63
CA ASP A 35 -13.30 4.32 4.81
C ASP A 35 -12.84 4.74 3.41
N ILE A 36 -11.54 4.67 3.17
CA ILE A 36 -10.92 5.07 1.89
C ILE A 36 -11.46 4.23 0.72
N HIS A 37 -11.84 2.98 0.93
CA HIS A 37 -12.41 2.17 -0.14
C HIS A 37 -13.81 2.65 -0.51
N ARG A 38 -14.63 3.05 0.47
CA ARG A 38 -15.93 3.68 0.19
C ARG A 38 -15.78 5.05 -0.45
N ALA A 39 -14.85 5.88 0.02
CA ALA A 39 -14.56 7.17 -0.58
C ALA A 39 -14.12 7.04 -2.05
N THR A 40 -13.19 6.12 -2.35
CA THR A 40 -12.81 5.83 -3.74
C THR A 40 -13.99 5.29 -4.55
N ALA A 41 -14.81 4.39 -3.99
CA ALA A 41 -15.97 3.86 -4.69
C ALA A 41 -17.00 4.94 -5.03
N SER A 42 -17.29 5.84 -4.09
CA SER A 42 -18.22 6.96 -4.29
C SER A 42 -17.82 7.81 -5.49
N GLU A 43 -16.54 8.17 -5.59
CA GLU A 43 -16.00 8.96 -6.70
C GLU A 43 -15.98 8.17 -8.02
N VAL A 44 -15.51 6.93 -8.00
CA VAL A 44 -15.34 6.10 -9.20
C VAL A 44 -16.67 5.69 -9.82
N PHE A 45 -17.67 5.35 -8.98
CA PHE A 45 -19.00 4.93 -9.43
C PHE A 45 -20.01 6.08 -9.46
N ASN A 46 -19.61 7.30 -9.09
CA ASN A 46 -20.45 8.50 -9.05
C ASN A 46 -21.74 8.29 -8.25
N VAL A 47 -21.60 7.79 -7.01
CA VAL A 47 -22.69 7.58 -6.04
C VAL A 47 -22.32 8.23 -4.71
N ALA A 48 -23.29 8.57 -3.86
CA ALA A 48 -22.98 9.07 -2.51
C ALA A 48 -22.24 8.00 -1.68
N GLU A 49 -21.37 8.41 -0.74
CA GLU A 49 -20.60 7.47 0.11
C GLU A 49 -21.51 6.49 0.88
N ASP A 50 -22.68 6.96 1.31
CA ASP A 50 -23.69 6.16 2.02
C ASP A 50 -24.40 5.15 1.10
N ASP A 51 -24.48 5.45 -0.20
CA ASP A 51 -25.09 4.58 -1.22
C ASP A 51 -24.11 3.57 -1.81
N VAL A 52 -22.83 3.61 -1.41
CA VAL A 52 -21.83 2.65 -1.86
C VAL A 52 -22.20 1.24 -1.38
N THR A 53 -22.41 0.35 -2.35
CA THR A 53 -22.62 -1.08 -2.10
C THR A 53 -21.33 -1.80 -1.72
N ASP A 54 -21.44 -2.94 -1.05
CA ASP A 54 -20.28 -3.77 -0.70
C ASP A 54 -19.51 -4.27 -1.93
N ASN A 55 -20.20 -4.47 -3.06
CA ASN A 55 -19.56 -4.81 -4.33
C ASN A 55 -18.70 -3.66 -4.85
N GLN A 56 -19.23 -2.44 -4.87
CA GLN A 56 -18.48 -1.26 -5.26
C GLN A 56 -17.29 -1.01 -4.33
N ARG A 57 -17.48 -1.18 -3.02
CA ARG A 57 -16.38 -1.13 -2.04
C ARG A 57 -15.29 -2.16 -2.32
N ARG A 58 -15.67 -3.41 -2.65
CA ARG A 58 -14.70 -4.47 -3.03
C ARG A 58 -13.94 -4.13 -4.31
N SER A 59 -14.62 -3.59 -5.33
CA SER A 59 -13.98 -3.10 -6.56
C SER A 59 -13.02 -1.95 -6.27
N ALA A 60 -13.41 -0.98 -5.45
CA ALA A 60 -12.56 0.13 -5.03
C ALA A 60 -11.36 -0.33 -4.19
N LYS A 61 -11.51 -1.40 -3.40
CA LYS A 61 -10.36 -2.07 -2.75
C LYS A 61 -9.37 -2.58 -3.79
N ALA A 62 -9.83 -3.28 -4.81
CA ALA A 62 -8.98 -3.75 -5.90
C ALA A 62 -8.30 -2.59 -6.66
N ILE A 63 -9.02 -1.48 -6.88
CA ILE A 63 -8.47 -0.25 -7.47
C ILE A 63 -7.36 0.33 -6.59
N ASN A 64 -7.66 0.62 -5.32
CA ASN A 64 -6.68 1.21 -4.39
C ASN A 64 -5.41 0.37 -4.31
N PHE A 65 -5.52 -0.94 -4.04
CA PHE A 65 -4.35 -1.80 -3.93
C PHE A 65 -3.66 -2.00 -5.29
N GLY A 66 -4.40 -2.15 -6.39
CA GLY A 66 -3.79 -2.29 -7.71
C GLY A 66 -2.95 -1.07 -8.09
N LEU A 67 -3.50 0.13 -7.92
CA LEU A 67 -2.88 1.36 -8.37
C LEU A 67 -1.68 1.77 -7.50
N ILE A 68 -1.76 1.64 -6.17
CA ILE A 68 -0.60 1.91 -5.31
C ILE A 68 0.57 0.97 -5.61
N TYR A 69 0.30 -0.21 -6.18
CA TYR A 69 1.31 -1.18 -6.61
C TYR A 69 1.76 -1.04 -8.06
N GLY A 70 1.41 0.06 -8.73
CA GLY A 70 1.82 0.33 -10.11
C GLY A 70 1.19 -0.63 -11.13
N MET A 71 0.00 -1.15 -10.84
CA MET A 71 -0.79 -1.89 -11.83
C MET A 71 -1.16 -0.98 -13.00
N SER A 72 -1.09 -1.51 -14.21
CA SER A 72 -1.56 -0.79 -15.39
C SER A 72 -3.08 -0.95 -15.55
N ALA A 73 -3.71 -0.08 -16.34
CA ALA A 73 -5.13 -0.22 -16.71
C ALA A 73 -5.46 -1.60 -17.30
N PHE A 74 -4.51 -2.26 -18.00
CA PHE A 74 -4.69 -3.64 -18.46
C PHE A 74 -4.79 -4.65 -17.32
N GLY A 75 -3.91 -4.54 -16.31
CA GLY A 75 -3.96 -5.40 -15.13
C GLY A 75 -5.24 -5.17 -14.32
N LEU A 76 -5.63 -3.90 -14.17
CA LEU A 76 -6.82 -3.49 -13.44
C LEU A 76 -8.10 -4.00 -14.13
N ALA A 77 -8.19 -3.86 -15.46
CA ALA A 77 -9.30 -4.40 -16.25
C ALA A 77 -9.50 -5.89 -16.04
N LYS A 78 -8.41 -6.67 -16.01
CA LYS A 78 -8.45 -8.11 -15.76
C LYS A 78 -8.92 -8.43 -14.34
N GLN A 79 -8.48 -7.68 -13.34
CA GLN A 79 -8.84 -7.90 -11.94
C GLN A 79 -10.30 -7.51 -11.64
N LEU A 80 -10.80 -6.46 -12.28
CA LEU A 80 -12.17 -5.97 -12.11
C LEU A 80 -13.17 -6.62 -13.07
N HIS A 81 -12.70 -7.40 -14.05
CA HIS A 81 -13.53 -7.97 -15.13
C HIS A 81 -14.28 -6.91 -15.95
N VAL A 82 -13.61 -5.78 -16.22
CA VAL A 82 -14.16 -4.64 -17.00
C VAL A 82 -13.38 -4.42 -18.29
N SER A 83 -13.87 -3.51 -19.14
CA SER A 83 -13.13 -3.11 -20.34
C SER A 83 -11.84 -2.36 -19.99
N ARG A 84 -10.84 -2.40 -20.87
CA ARG A 84 -9.60 -1.62 -20.68
C ARG A 84 -9.87 -0.12 -20.60
N GLN A 85 -10.86 0.37 -21.34
CA GLN A 85 -11.24 1.78 -21.34
C GLN A 85 -11.80 2.18 -19.97
N GLU A 86 -12.75 1.40 -19.46
CA GLU A 86 -13.35 1.62 -18.14
C GLU A 86 -12.32 1.57 -17.01
N ALA A 87 -11.39 0.61 -17.05
CA ALA A 87 -10.28 0.56 -16.09
C ALA A 87 -9.35 1.78 -16.18
N GLN A 88 -9.16 2.35 -17.38
CA GLN A 88 -8.39 3.59 -17.55
C GLN A 88 -9.13 4.78 -16.95
N GLU A 89 -10.44 4.90 -17.18
CA GLU A 89 -11.28 5.94 -16.58
C GLU A 89 -11.24 5.87 -15.04
N TYR A 90 -11.32 4.67 -14.46
CA TYR A 90 -11.17 4.47 -13.01
C TYR A 90 -9.80 4.89 -12.48
N MET A 91 -8.74 4.59 -13.23
CA MET A 91 -7.38 5.00 -12.88
C MET A 91 -7.22 6.52 -12.93
N ASP A 92 -7.77 7.17 -13.96
CA ASP A 92 -7.69 8.61 -14.14
C ASP A 92 -8.48 9.34 -13.05
N LEU A 93 -9.67 8.86 -12.68
CA LEU A 93 -10.46 9.38 -11.55
C LEU A 93 -9.70 9.24 -10.22
N TYR A 94 -9.07 8.08 -9.99
CA TYR A 94 -8.28 7.83 -8.79
C TYR A 94 -7.11 8.82 -8.67
N PHE A 95 -6.31 9.01 -9.72
CA PHE A 95 -5.17 9.92 -9.67
C PHE A 95 -5.58 11.39 -9.71
N LYS A 96 -6.75 11.73 -10.27
CA LYS A 96 -7.32 13.07 -10.13
C LYS A 96 -7.71 13.36 -8.67
N ARG A 97 -8.20 12.35 -7.94
CA ARG A 97 -8.56 12.47 -6.52
C ARG A 97 -7.34 12.49 -5.61
N TYR A 98 -6.32 11.69 -5.90
CA TYR A 98 -5.10 11.53 -5.12
C TYR A 98 -3.85 11.83 -5.96
N PRO A 99 -3.64 13.09 -6.40
CA PRO A 99 -2.55 13.46 -7.30
C PRO A 99 -1.16 13.22 -6.70
N GLY A 100 -1.01 13.35 -5.37
CA GLY A 100 0.27 13.12 -4.69
C GLY A 100 0.76 11.68 -4.83
N VAL A 101 -0.16 10.72 -4.98
CA VAL A 101 0.18 9.32 -5.23
C VAL A 101 0.88 9.17 -6.58
N LEU A 102 0.33 9.78 -7.63
CA LEU A 102 0.93 9.74 -8.97
C LEU A 102 2.31 10.40 -8.97
N ASP A 103 2.41 11.59 -8.36
CA ASP A 103 3.67 12.33 -8.24
C ASP A 103 4.75 11.52 -7.51
N TYR A 104 4.37 10.81 -6.44
CA TYR A 104 5.27 9.90 -5.72
C TYR A 104 5.73 8.73 -6.58
N MET A 105 4.81 8.09 -7.32
CA MET A 105 5.14 6.97 -8.19
C MET A 105 6.15 7.38 -9.26
N ASP A 106 5.95 8.55 -9.88
CA ASP A 106 6.83 9.03 -10.94
C ASP A 106 8.20 9.47 -10.40
N ARG A 107 8.25 10.23 -9.29
CA ARG A 107 9.52 10.56 -8.62
C ARG A 107 10.31 9.32 -8.23
N THR A 108 9.63 8.30 -7.70
CA THR A 108 10.27 7.07 -7.23
C THR A 108 10.86 6.29 -8.41
N ARG A 109 10.16 6.23 -9.54
CA ARG A 109 10.68 5.63 -10.78
C ARG A 109 11.92 6.37 -11.27
N ASP A 110 11.88 7.70 -11.28
CA ASP A 110 13.00 8.52 -11.77
C ASP A 110 14.21 8.41 -10.85
N PHE A 111 14.00 8.44 -9.53
CA PHE A 111 15.03 8.17 -8.54
C PHE A 111 15.67 6.79 -8.75
N ALA A 112 14.85 5.75 -8.90
CA ALA A 112 15.33 4.39 -9.14
C ALA A 112 16.16 4.29 -10.43
N LYS A 113 15.72 4.97 -11.50
CA LYS A 113 16.47 5.04 -12.77
C LYS A 113 17.80 5.77 -12.61
N GLN A 114 17.86 6.82 -11.82
CA GLN A 114 19.08 7.58 -11.61
C GLN A 114 20.08 6.78 -10.75
N HIS A 115 19.63 6.28 -9.59
CA HIS A 115 20.47 5.74 -8.54
C HIS A 115 20.65 4.22 -8.56
N GLY A 116 19.75 3.47 -9.21
CA GLY A 116 19.80 2.01 -9.26
C GLY A 116 19.24 1.30 -8.03
N TYR A 117 18.66 2.05 -7.08
CA TYR A 117 18.02 1.52 -5.87
C TYR A 117 16.88 2.43 -5.42
N VAL A 118 16.09 1.94 -4.47
CA VAL A 118 15.11 2.71 -3.69
C VAL A 118 15.31 2.44 -2.19
N GLU A 119 14.75 3.26 -1.32
CA GLU A 119 14.91 3.16 0.13
C GLU A 119 13.54 3.06 0.83
N THR A 120 13.50 2.36 1.96
CA THR A 120 12.38 2.47 2.91
C THR A 120 12.48 3.78 3.68
N VAL A 121 11.43 4.16 4.42
CA VAL A 121 11.43 5.36 5.30
C VAL A 121 12.61 5.34 6.28
N PHE A 122 13.04 4.15 6.70
CA PHE A 122 14.13 3.96 7.66
C PHE A 122 15.50 3.77 7.00
N GLY A 123 15.61 4.06 5.70
CA GLY A 123 16.89 4.05 4.98
C GLY A 123 17.39 2.69 4.51
N ARG A 124 16.58 1.62 4.62
CA ARG A 124 16.97 0.31 4.05
C ARG A 124 16.89 0.37 2.53
N ARG A 125 18.02 0.09 1.87
CA ARG A 125 18.13 0.08 0.40
C ARG A 125 17.66 -1.22 -0.23
N LEU A 126 16.96 -1.09 -1.35
CA LEU A 126 16.59 -2.19 -2.25
C LEU A 126 17.14 -1.87 -3.64
N TYR A 127 18.14 -2.64 -4.07
CA TYR A 127 18.80 -2.47 -5.37
C TYR A 127 17.97 -3.08 -6.50
N LEU A 128 17.90 -2.36 -7.63
CA LEU A 128 17.06 -2.69 -8.77
C LEU A 128 17.95 -2.87 -10.02
N PRO A 129 18.66 -4.01 -10.16
CA PRO A 129 19.66 -4.20 -11.22
C PRO A 129 19.05 -4.07 -12.64
N GLU A 130 17.77 -4.40 -12.80
CA GLU A 130 17.07 -4.38 -14.08
C GLU A 130 16.43 -3.01 -14.42
N ILE A 131 16.58 -1.98 -13.58
CA ILE A 131 15.93 -0.67 -13.80
C ILE A 131 16.45 0.07 -15.05
N LYS A 132 17.68 -0.24 -15.48
CA LYS A 132 18.31 0.27 -16.72
C LYS A 132 18.34 -0.76 -17.85
N SER A 133 17.61 -1.87 -17.70
CA SER A 133 17.62 -2.96 -18.69
C SER A 133 17.16 -2.47 -20.07
N SER A 134 17.88 -2.90 -21.11
CA SER A 134 17.46 -2.71 -22.51
C SER A 134 16.22 -3.56 -22.83
N ASN A 135 16.00 -4.65 -22.09
CA ASN A 135 14.79 -5.45 -22.16
C ASN A 135 13.61 -4.71 -21.51
N GLY A 136 12.66 -4.27 -22.32
CA GLY A 136 11.51 -3.49 -21.85
C GLY A 136 10.62 -4.20 -20.84
N ALA A 137 10.50 -5.53 -20.88
CA ALA A 137 9.70 -6.28 -19.92
C ALA A 137 10.37 -6.32 -18.54
N ARG A 138 11.70 -6.58 -18.51
CA ARG A 138 12.48 -6.55 -17.27
C ARG A 138 12.51 -5.16 -16.65
N ARG A 139 12.71 -4.12 -17.48
CA ARG A 139 12.67 -2.73 -17.04
C ARG A 139 11.33 -2.34 -16.41
N LYS A 140 10.20 -2.65 -17.08
CA LYS A 140 8.86 -2.39 -16.51
C LYS A 140 8.60 -3.16 -15.21
N GLY A 141 9.15 -4.38 -15.10
CA GLY A 141 9.13 -5.15 -13.86
C GLY A 141 9.88 -4.43 -12.73
N ALA A 142 11.09 -3.94 -13.01
CA ALA A 142 11.88 -3.17 -12.06
C ALA A 142 11.22 -1.83 -11.68
N GLU A 143 10.58 -1.14 -12.61
CA GLU A 143 9.83 0.10 -12.32
C GLU A 143 8.64 -0.14 -11.38
N ARG A 144 7.93 -1.28 -11.51
CA ARG A 144 6.90 -1.67 -10.54
C ARG A 144 7.50 -2.04 -9.19
N ALA A 145 8.59 -2.81 -9.20
CA ALA A 145 9.31 -3.14 -7.97
C ALA A 145 9.80 -1.88 -7.25
N ALA A 146 10.24 -0.85 -7.97
CA ALA A 146 10.69 0.42 -7.41
C ALA A 146 9.59 1.14 -6.60
N ILE A 147 8.34 1.08 -7.05
CA ILE A 147 7.21 1.68 -6.34
C ILE A 147 6.82 0.82 -5.13
N ASN A 148 6.80 -0.50 -5.30
CA ASN A 148 6.27 -1.43 -4.30
C ASN A 148 7.25 -1.65 -3.14
N ALA A 149 8.55 -1.69 -3.45
CA ALA A 149 9.62 -2.01 -2.50
C ALA A 149 9.67 -1.05 -1.30
N PRO A 150 9.62 0.30 -1.46
CA PRO A 150 9.58 1.21 -0.34
C PRO A 150 8.34 1.02 0.54
N MET A 151 7.18 0.78 -0.04
CA MET A 151 5.93 0.62 0.72
C MET A 151 5.97 -0.65 1.57
N GLN A 152 6.18 -1.81 0.93
CA GLN A 152 6.24 -3.10 1.62
C GLN A 152 7.43 -3.19 2.56
N GLY A 153 8.57 -2.63 2.13
CA GLY A 153 9.76 -2.56 2.96
C GLY A 153 9.53 -1.71 4.21
N THR A 154 8.85 -0.57 4.09
CA THR A 154 8.50 0.27 5.25
C THR A 154 7.51 -0.44 6.17
N ALA A 155 6.51 -1.14 5.63
CA ALA A 155 5.58 -1.94 6.45
C ALA A 155 6.33 -3.03 7.24
N ALA A 156 7.26 -3.72 6.56
CA ALA A 156 8.13 -4.71 7.18
C ALA A 156 9.07 -4.11 8.23
N ASP A 157 9.48 -2.85 8.09
CA ASP A 157 10.26 -2.15 9.11
C ASP A 157 9.41 -1.85 10.35
N VAL A 158 8.22 -1.29 10.14
CA VAL A 158 7.27 -0.95 11.21
C VAL A 158 6.93 -2.18 12.05
N ILE A 159 6.53 -3.29 11.41
CA ILE A 159 6.17 -4.51 12.14
C ILE A 159 7.36 -5.09 12.92
N LYS A 160 8.57 -5.07 12.35
CA LYS A 160 9.77 -5.56 13.06
C LYS A 160 10.12 -4.70 14.27
N MET A 161 9.99 -3.37 14.15
CA MET A 161 10.19 -2.49 15.31
C MET A 161 9.10 -2.68 16.36
N ALA A 162 7.86 -2.95 15.96
CA ALA A 162 6.78 -3.28 16.89
C ALA A 162 7.06 -4.62 17.60
N MET A 163 7.53 -5.64 16.87
CA MET A 163 7.91 -6.93 17.45
C MET A 163 8.96 -6.77 18.55
N ILE A 164 10.03 -6.01 18.29
CA ILE A 164 11.10 -5.76 19.28
C ILE A 164 10.52 -5.06 20.52
N GLN A 165 9.69 -4.03 20.34
CA GLN A 165 9.08 -3.30 21.47
C GLN A 165 8.13 -4.17 22.30
N VAL A 166 7.32 -5.01 21.64
CA VAL A 166 6.40 -5.94 22.33
C VAL A 166 7.19 -7.00 23.09
N ASP A 167 8.25 -7.55 22.49
CA ASP A 167 9.12 -8.54 23.10
C ASP A 167 9.89 -7.97 24.31
N ASP A 168 10.38 -6.73 24.21
CA ASP A 168 10.95 -6.00 25.35
C ASP A 168 9.93 -5.77 26.46
N TRP A 169 8.70 -5.40 26.10
CA TRP A 169 7.61 -5.23 27.06
C TRP A 169 7.28 -6.55 27.77
N ILE A 170 7.13 -7.67 27.04
CA ILE A 170 6.88 -9.01 27.62
C ILE A 170 7.99 -9.36 28.61
N ARG A 171 9.26 -9.22 28.20
CA ARG A 171 10.41 -9.50 29.09
C ARG A 171 10.48 -8.61 30.34
N SER A 172 9.90 -7.42 30.28
CA SER A 172 9.82 -6.51 31.44
C SER A 172 8.72 -6.90 32.42
N THR A 173 7.78 -7.76 32.02
CA THR A 173 6.81 -8.35 32.94
C THR A 173 7.44 -9.53 33.67
N ASP A 174 7.25 -9.63 34.99
CA ASP A 174 7.65 -10.81 35.79
C ASP A 174 6.68 -12.00 35.54
N SER A 175 6.21 -12.19 34.30
CA SER A 175 5.22 -13.21 33.92
C SER A 175 5.58 -13.86 32.59
N ASP A 176 5.43 -15.19 32.54
CA ASP A 176 5.58 -16.00 31.33
C ASP A 176 4.21 -16.23 30.63
N ASP A 177 3.15 -15.51 31.03
CA ASP A 177 1.78 -15.76 30.56
C ASP A 177 1.51 -15.22 29.13
N VAL A 178 2.42 -14.39 28.60
CA VAL A 178 2.30 -13.76 27.27
C VAL A 178 3.50 -14.18 26.42
N VAL A 179 3.23 -14.74 25.25
CA VAL A 179 4.26 -15.20 24.30
C VAL A 179 3.85 -14.74 22.91
N MET A 180 4.75 -14.07 22.20
CA MET A 180 4.59 -13.81 20.77
C MET A 180 4.91 -15.09 19.99
N ILE A 181 3.96 -15.56 19.20
CA ILE A 181 4.01 -16.87 18.54
C ILE A 181 4.39 -16.72 17.07
N MET A 182 3.73 -15.81 16.36
CA MET A 182 3.92 -15.68 14.92
C MET A 182 3.63 -14.26 14.40
N GLN A 183 4.19 -13.97 13.23
CA GLN A 183 3.93 -12.76 12.48
C GLN A 183 3.46 -13.14 11.07
N VAL A 184 2.34 -12.56 10.64
CA VAL A 184 1.75 -12.76 9.30
C VAL A 184 1.50 -11.41 8.69
N HIS A 185 2.39 -10.95 7.81
CA HIS A 185 2.30 -9.64 7.16
C HIS A 185 2.19 -8.46 8.14
N ASP A 186 1.00 -7.92 8.35
CA ASP A 186 0.68 -6.80 9.23
C ASP A 186 0.11 -7.22 10.60
N GLU A 187 -0.01 -8.53 10.84
CA GLU A 187 -0.56 -9.12 12.06
C GLU A 187 0.52 -9.76 12.94
N LEU A 188 0.42 -9.54 14.26
CA LEU A 188 1.13 -10.28 15.31
C LEU A 188 0.15 -11.13 16.11
N VAL A 189 0.56 -12.36 16.41
CA VAL A 189 -0.17 -13.33 17.23
C VAL A 189 0.69 -13.77 18.40
#